data_AF-A0A644ZC09-F1
#
_entry.id   AF-A0A644ZC09-F1
#
_cell.length_a   1.000
_cell.length_b   1.000
_cell.length_c   1.000
_cell.angle_alpha   90.00
_cell.angle_beta   90.00
_cell.angle_gamma   90.00
#
_symmetry.space_group_name_H-M   'P 1'
#
loop_
_entity.id
_entity.type
_entity.pdbx_description
1 polymer ?
#
loop_
_entity_poly.entity_id
_entity_poly.type
_entity_poly.pdbx_seq_one_letter_code
_entity_poly.pdbx_strand_id
1 'polypeptide(L)'
;MPDGYSAPLWLAVAPQLIVTALLVFVLALGTILFFSVRKAKKRQQSFFNKPAYRTFFNFFLPLTTGGIFCLALLLNGYVGIVAPVMLLFYGVSLINAAKYTYGSIFGLGCAEIVLGLLCAFFPGKGLLFWSAGFGVLHILYGIYFYVSIERKERLS
;
A
#
# COMPACT_ATOMS: atom_id res chain seq x y z
N MET A 1 17.43 -21.39 46.37
CA MET A 1 16.46 -20.49 45.70
C MET A 1 17.14 -20.03 44.42
N PRO A 2 16.60 -20.30 43.23
CA PRO A 2 17.18 -19.80 41.98
C PRO A 2 16.41 -18.56 41.52
N ASP A 3 17.12 -17.45 41.45
CA ASP A 3 16.67 -16.12 41.04
C ASP A 3 16.59 -16.12 39.50
N GLY A 4 15.59 -16.83 38.97
CA GLY A 4 15.43 -17.16 37.55
C GLY A 4 14.59 -16.16 36.75
N TYR A 5 14.59 -14.88 37.09
CA TYR A 5 14.06 -13.84 36.21
C TYR A 5 15.17 -13.30 35.31
N SER A 6 15.64 -14.14 34.39
CA SER A 6 16.39 -13.67 33.23
C SER A 6 15.49 -12.70 32.49
N ALA A 7 15.81 -11.40 32.53
CA ALA A 7 15.08 -10.38 31.78
C ALA A 7 14.93 -10.90 30.34
N PRO A 8 13.69 -11.06 29.84
CA PRO A 8 13.49 -11.81 28.61
C PRO A 8 14.17 -11.05 27.46
N LEU A 9 14.91 -11.80 26.62
CA LEU A 9 15.79 -11.30 25.57
C LEU A 9 15.16 -10.23 24.67
N TRP A 10 13.82 -10.24 24.54
CA TRP A 10 13.05 -9.24 23.80
C TRP A 10 13.10 -7.82 24.39
N LEU A 11 13.26 -7.65 25.72
CA LEU A 11 13.43 -6.33 26.34
C LEU A 11 14.77 -5.69 25.97
N ALA A 12 15.80 -6.50 25.71
CA ALA A 12 17.10 -6.02 25.28
C ALA A 12 17.10 -5.55 23.81
N VAL A 13 16.31 -6.22 22.94
CA VAL A 13 16.23 -5.88 21.51
C VAL A 13 15.07 -4.91 21.15
N ALA A 14 14.04 -4.81 22.00
CA ALA A 14 12.92 -3.88 21.83
C ALA A 14 13.37 -2.41 21.62
N PRO A 15 14.29 -1.83 22.42
CA PRO A 15 14.74 -0.46 22.20
C PRO A 15 15.49 -0.31 20.88
N GLN A 16 16.25 -1.34 20.45
CA GLN A 16 16.95 -1.32 19.16
C GLN A 16 15.94 -1.32 18.01
N LEU A 17 14.91 -2.15 18.06
CA LEU A 17 13.85 -2.21 17.04
C LEU A 17 13.06 -0.90 16.97
N ILE A 18 12.72 -0.29 18.10
CA ILE A 18 12.00 0.98 18.15
C ILE A 18 12.88 2.10 17.55
N VAL A 19 14.15 2.18 17.93
CA VAL A 19 15.08 3.19 17.37
C VAL A 19 15.27 2.98 15.87
N THR A 20 15.46 1.74 15.41
CA THR A 20 15.57 1.45 13.97
C THR A 20 14.28 1.81 13.24
N ALA A 21 13.11 1.48 13.78
CA ALA A 21 11.83 1.84 13.17
C ALA A 21 11.64 3.35 13.08
N LEU A 22 11.97 4.10 14.14
CA LEU A 22 11.85 5.56 14.19
C LEU A 22 12.83 6.23 13.23
N LEU A 23 14.06 5.72 13.16
CA LEU A 23 15.11 6.23 12.27
C LEU A 23 14.76 5.94 10.80
N VAL A 24 14.30 4.73 10.49
CA VAL A 24 13.80 4.37 9.16
C VAL A 24 12.57 5.20 8.79
N PHE A 25 11.68 5.48 9.74
CA PHE A 25 10.49 6.31 9.51
C PHE A 25 10.85 7.76 9.18
N VAL A 26 11.76 8.37 9.94
CA VAL A 26 12.25 9.74 9.68
C VAL A 26 13.00 9.80 8.35
N LEU A 27 13.86 8.81 8.06
CA LEU A 27 14.55 8.72 6.77
C LEU A 27 13.56 8.52 5.62
N ALA A 28 12.55 7.67 5.76
CA ALA A 28 11.54 7.46 4.74
C ALA A 28 10.72 8.73 4.47
N LEU A 29 10.25 9.42 5.52
CA LEU A 29 9.57 10.71 5.38
C LEU A 29 10.47 11.78 4.73
N GLY A 30 11.71 11.88 5.19
CA GLY A 30 12.71 12.78 4.63
C GLY A 30 12.97 12.48 3.15
N THR A 31 13.08 11.20 2.79
CA THR A 31 13.30 10.76 1.41
C THR A 31 12.08 11.04 0.54
N ILE A 32 10.87 10.77 1.02
CA ILE A 32 9.62 11.09 0.31
C ILE A 32 9.51 12.59 0.06
N LEU A 33 9.73 13.42 1.08
CA LEU A 33 9.68 14.88 0.95
C LEU A 33 10.78 15.39 0.04
N PHE A 34 12.01 14.91 0.20
CA PHE A 34 13.15 15.31 -0.61
C PHE A 34 12.98 14.91 -2.07
N PHE A 35 12.55 13.68 -2.35
CA PHE A 35 12.33 13.20 -3.71
C PHE A 35 11.14 13.91 -4.34
N SER A 36 10.08 14.19 -3.58
CA SER A 36 8.94 15.01 -4.01
C SER A 36 9.39 16.42 -4.41
N VAL A 37 10.18 17.10 -3.56
CA VAL A 37 10.70 18.46 -3.78
C VAL A 37 11.82 18.54 -4.82
N ARG A 38 12.56 17.45 -5.07
CA ARG A 38 13.69 17.43 -6.02
C ARG A 38 13.27 16.98 -7.42
N LYS A 39 12.36 16.01 -7.51
CA LYS A 39 11.63 15.70 -8.76
C LYS A 39 10.85 16.95 -9.20
N ALA A 40 10.33 17.70 -8.22
CA ALA A 40 10.33 19.16 -8.08
C ALA A 40 10.90 20.06 -9.18
N LYS A 41 12.18 20.31 -8.96
CA LYS A 41 12.97 21.27 -9.70
C LYS A 41 13.43 20.73 -11.06
N LYS A 42 13.63 19.41 -11.18
CA LYS A 42 14.41 18.84 -12.28
C LYS A 42 13.69 18.77 -13.63
N ARG A 43 12.37 18.98 -13.69
CA ARG A 43 11.61 18.78 -14.95
C ARG A 43 11.16 20.04 -15.68
N GLN A 44 11.38 21.26 -15.19
CA GLN A 44 10.93 22.53 -15.83
C GLN A 44 9.54 22.44 -16.50
N GLN A 45 8.70 21.62 -15.89
CA GLN A 45 7.35 21.29 -16.28
C GLN A 45 6.61 21.46 -14.98
N SER A 46 5.61 22.31 -15.02
CA SER A 46 4.89 22.76 -13.85
C SER A 46 4.54 21.56 -12.97
N PHE A 47 4.97 21.63 -11.71
CA PHE A 47 4.52 20.73 -10.65
C PHE A 47 2.99 20.71 -10.45
N PHE A 48 2.30 21.59 -11.16
CA PHE A 48 0.87 21.76 -11.25
C PHE A 48 0.24 21.13 -12.50
N ASN A 49 0.52 19.87 -12.82
CA ASN A 49 -0.59 19.09 -13.36
C ASN A 49 -1.50 18.73 -12.18
N LYS A 50 -2.37 19.69 -11.80
CA LYS A 50 -3.47 19.56 -10.82
C LYS A 50 -4.06 18.14 -10.73
N PRO A 51 -4.28 17.40 -11.84
CA PRO A 51 -4.75 16.01 -11.77
C PRO A 51 -3.80 15.04 -11.06
N ALA A 52 -2.51 15.00 -11.36
CA ALA A 52 -1.59 13.97 -10.84
C ALA A 52 -1.33 14.10 -9.32
N TYR A 53 -1.24 15.32 -8.81
CA TYR A 53 -1.13 15.57 -7.36
C TYR A 53 -2.43 15.20 -6.63
N ARG A 54 -3.60 15.51 -7.22
CA ARG A 54 -4.89 15.05 -6.70
C ARG A 54 -4.98 13.53 -6.69
N THR A 55 -4.51 12.84 -7.73
CA THR A 55 -4.42 11.37 -7.76
C THR A 55 -3.66 10.84 -6.56
N PHE A 56 -2.45 11.37 -6.33
CA PHE A 56 -1.56 10.89 -5.28
C PHE A 56 -2.13 11.15 -3.89
N PHE A 57 -2.69 12.34 -3.66
CA PHE A 57 -3.32 12.66 -2.38
C PHE A 57 -4.57 11.80 -2.12
N ASN A 58 -5.40 11.59 -3.14
CA ASN A 58 -6.59 10.73 -3.07
C ASN A 58 -6.24 9.24 -2.92
N PHE A 59 -5.08 8.79 -3.40
CA PHE A 59 -4.56 7.45 -3.15
C PHE A 59 -4.02 7.31 -1.72
N PHE A 60 -3.30 8.32 -1.23
CA PHE A 60 -2.60 8.28 0.04
C PHE A 60 -3.54 8.40 1.24
N LEU A 61 -4.65 9.13 1.10
CA LEU A 61 -5.62 9.35 2.17
C LEU A 61 -6.27 8.03 2.65
N PRO A 62 -6.89 7.20 1.79
CA PRO A 62 -7.46 5.93 2.24
C PRO A 62 -6.37 4.93 2.65
N LEU A 63 -5.20 4.96 2.01
CA LEU A 63 -4.11 4.03 2.31
C LEU A 63 -3.53 4.27 3.71
N THR A 64 -3.33 5.54 4.08
CA THR A 64 -2.86 5.91 5.43
C THR A 64 -3.90 5.61 6.50
N THR A 65 -5.17 5.93 6.24
CA THR A 65 -6.27 5.58 7.17
C THR A 65 -6.36 4.05 7.36
N GLY A 66 -6.30 3.29 6.27
CA GLY A 66 -6.31 1.82 6.31
C GLY A 66 -5.09 1.23 7.00
N GLY A 67 -3.89 1.80 6.78
CA GLY A 67 -2.67 1.38 7.45
C GLY A 67 -2.70 1.60 8.96
N ILE A 68 -3.19 2.75 9.41
CA ILE A 68 -3.41 3.04 10.85
C ILE A 68 -4.45 2.08 11.43
N PHE A 69 -5.53 1.79 10.69
CA PHE A 69 -6.56 0.85 11.11
C PHE A 69 -6.03 -0.59 11.20
N CYS A 70 -5.23 -1.04 10.24
CA CYS A 70 -4.52 -2.32 10.29
C CYS A 70 -3.58 -2.40 11.51
N LEU A 71 -2.87 -1.31 11.83
CA LEU A 71 -2.01 -1.26 13.01
C LEU A 71 -2.82 -1.39 14.31
N ALA A 72 -3.97 -0.71 14.40
CA ALA A 72 -4.89 -0.86 15.52
C ALA A 72 -5.40 -2.31 15.66
N LEU A 73 -5.75 -2.97 14.55
CA LEU A 73 -6.17 -4.38 14.53
C LEU A 73 -5.05 -5.33 14.96
N LEU A 74 -3.81 -5.08 14.52
CA LEU A 74 -2.61 -5.82 14.94
C LEU A 74 -2.39 -5.72 16.45
N LEU A 75 -2.49 -4.52 17.02
CA LEU A 75 -2.35 -4.29 18.46
C LEU A 75 -3.45 -4.98 19.28
N ASN A 76 -4.64 -5.16 18.71
CA ASN A 76 -5.75 -5.89 19.34
C ASN A 76 -5.72 -7.42 19.07
N GLY A 77 -4.72 -7.94 18.36
CA GLY A 77 -4.54 -9.37 18.10
C GLY A 77 -5.37 -9.95 16.93
N TYR A 78 -6.08 -9.12 16.17
CA TYR A 78 -6.93 -9.54 15.05
C TYR A 78 -6.17 -9.71 13.71
N VAL A 79 -5.07 -10.46 13.73
CA VAL A 79 -4.16 -10.61 12.57
C VAL A 79 -4.85 -11.22 11.35
N GLY A 80 -5.85 -12.08 11.56
CA GLY A 80 -6.57 -12.75 10.46
C GLY A 80 -7.37 -11.82 9.54
N ILE A 81 -7.76 -10.63 10.03
CA ILE A 81 -8.58 -9.66 9.28
C ILE A 81 -7.72 -8.53 8.69
N VAL A 82 -6.44 -8.45 9.06
CA VAL A 82 -5.51 -7.45 8.53
C VAL A 82 -5.33 -7.59 7.01
N ALA A 83 -5.20 -8.82 6.51
CA ALA A 83 -5.07 -9.10 5.08
C ALA A 83 -6.28 -8.62 4.24
N PRO A 84 -7.54 -8.99 4.56
CA PRO A 84 -8.70 -8.49 3.83
C PRO A 84 -8.88 -6.97 3.97
N VAL A 85 -8.64 -6.41 5.16
CA VAL A 85 -8.71 -4.95 5.38
C VAL A 85 -7.68 -4.21 4.52
N MET A 86 -6.46 -4.73 4.42
CA MET A 86 -5.41 -4.15 3.59
C MET A 86 -5.80 -4.15 2.10
N LEU A 87 -6.32 -5.27 1.58
CA LEU A 87 -6.83 -5.38 0.21
C LEU A 87 -7.97 -4.39 -0.06
N LEU A 88 -8.92 -4.28 0.88
CA LEU A 88 -10.06 -3.36 0.75
C LEU A 88 -9.62 -1.90 0.69
N PHE A 89 -8.82 -1.45 1.66
CA PHE A 89 -8.34 -0.06 1.68
C PHE A 89 -7.45 0.26 0.49
N TYR A 90 -6.61 -0.69 0.07
CA TYR A 90 -5.78 -0.54 -1.10
C TYR A 90 -6.60 -0.46 -2.40
N GLY A 91 -7.62 -1.30 -2.56
CA GLY A 91 -8.55 -1.22 -3.69
C GLY A 91 -9.34 0.10 -3.73
N VAL A 92 -9.80 0.60 -2.58
CA VAL A 92 -10.46 1.92 -2.48
C VAL A 92 -9.48 3.05 -2.85
N SER A 93 -8.23 2.98 -2.38
CA SER A 93 -7.17 3.91 -2.78
C SER A 93 -6.93 3.90 -4.29
N LEU A 94 -6.85 2.73 -4.92
CA LEU A 94 -6.69 2.59 -6.37
C LEU A 94 -7.88 3.18 -7.13
N ILE A 95 -9.11 2.92 -6.71
CA ILE A 95 -10.31 3.50 -7.34
C ILE A 95 -10.31 5.03 -7.23
N ASN A 96 -9.94 5.55 -6.06
CA ASN A 96 -9.88 7.00 -5.84
C ASN A 96 -8.78 7.66 -6.68
N ALA A 97 -7.67 6.95 -6.92
CA ALA A 97 -6.62 7.34 -7.85
C ALA A 97 -7.07 7.24 -9.32
N ALA A 98 -7.82 6.18 -9.68
CA ALA A 98 -8.25 5.91 -11.04
C ALA A 98 -9.11 7.02 -11.64
N LYS A 99 -9.85 7.75 -10.80
CA LYS A 99 -10.66 8.90 -11.20
C LYS A 99 -9.85 9.99 -11.92
N TYR A 100 -8.55 10.05 -11.68
CA TYR A 100 -7.65 11.07 -12.22
C TYR A 100 -6.58 10.51 -13.17
N THR A 101 -6.46 9.19 -13.28
CA THR A 101 -5.51 8.48 -14.15
C THR A 101 -6.31 7.61 -15.13
N TYR A 102 -6.52 8.12 -16.35
CA TYR A 102 -7.08 7.44 -17.54
C TYR A 102 -7.61 6.00 -17.31
N GLY A 103 -8.70 5.84 -16.54
CA GLY A 103 -9.56 4.64 -16.41
C GLY A 103 -8.94 3.27 -16.14
N SER A 104 -7.61 3.14 -16.13
CA SER A 104 -6.95 1.86 -16.32
C SER A 104 -6.91 1.12 -14.98
N ILE A 105 -6.42 1.80 -13.93
CA ILE A 105 -6.26 1.22 -12.59
C ILE A 105 -7.58 1.01 -11.83
N PHE A 106 -8.72 1.47 -12.38
CA PHE A 106 -10.04 1.28 -11.77
C PHE A 106 -10.44 -0.20 -11.72
N GLY A 107 -10.19 -0.95 -12.80
CA GLY A 107 -10.50 -2.37 -12.86
C GLY A 107 -9.69 -3.18 -11.84
N LEU A 108 -8.42 -2.84 -11.65
CA LEU A 108 -7.56 -3.44 -10.63
C LEU A 108 -8.08 -3.16 -9.21
N GLY A 109 -8.44 -1.91 -8.92
CA GLY A 109 -8.99 -1.55 -7.61
C GLY A 109 -10.31 -2.24 -7.29
N CYS A 110 -11.18 -2.43 -8.29
CA CYS A 110 -12.43 -3.19 -8.11
C CYS A 110 -12.15 -4.67 -7.81
N ALA A 111 -11.21 -5.28 -8.53
CA ALA A 111 -10.80 -6.67 -8.30
C ALA A 111 -10.16 -6.89 -6.92
N GLU A 112 -9.33 -5.95 -6.46
CA GLU A 112 -8.77 -5.91 -5.10
C GLU A 112 -9.86 -5.85 -4.02
N ILE A 113 -10.90 -5.03 -4.21
CA ILE A 113 -12.03 -4.95 -3.27
C ILE A 113 -12.80 -6.27 -3.23
N VAL A 114 -13.11 -6.87 -4.39
CA VAL A 114 -13.82 -8.16 -4.46
C VAL A 114 -13.00 -9.25 -3.78
N LEU A 115 -11.68 -9.32 -4.03
CA LEU A 115 -10.79 -10.25 -3.34
C LEU A 115 -10.73 -9.99 -1.83
N GLY A 116 -10.66 -8.73 -1.39
CA GLY A 116 -10.66 -8.36 0.02
C GLY A 116 -11.96 -8.77 0.73
N LEU A 117 -13.11 -8.59 0.08
CA LEU A 117 -14.41 -9.06 0.58
C LEU A 117 -14.44 -10.59 0.68
N LEU A 118 -14.05 -11.30 -0.37
CA LEU A 118 -13.98 -12.77 -0.37
C LEU A 118 -13.05 -13.27 0.74
N CYS A 119 -11.87 -12.65 0.87
CA CYS A 119 -10.89 -12.94 1.91
C CYS A 119 -11.46 -12.77 3.33
N ALA A 120 -12.34 -11.78 3.57
CA ALA A 120 -12.99 -11.58 4.86
C ALA A 120 -13.94 -12.72 5.25
N PHE A 121 -14.56 -13.40 4.29
CA PHE A 121 -15.42 -14.57 4.54
C PHE A 121 -14.64 -15.89 4.72
N PHE A 122 -13.35 -15.92 4.37
CA PHE A 122 -12.49 -17.10 4.51
C PHE A 122 -11.34 -16.85 5.51
N PRO A 123 -11.63 -16.75 6.82
CA PRO A 123 -10.61 -16.57 7.84
C PRO A 123 -9.60 -17.74 7.82
N GLY A 124 -8.31 -17.41 7.82
CA GLY A 124 -7.20 -18.38 7.76
C GLY A 124 -6.51 -18.52 6.40
N LYS A 125 -7.12 -18.05 5.29
CA LYS A 125 -6.47 -17.99 3.97
C LYS A 125 -6.05 -16.57 3.56
N GLY A 126 -5.98 -15.64 4.51
CA GLY A 126 -5.75 -14.22 4.25
C GLY A 126 -4.50 -13.93 3.40
N LEU A 127 -3.39 -14.60 3.70
CA LEU A 127 -2.13 -14.46 2.95
C LEU A 127 -2.21 -14.98 1.50
N LEU A 128 -3.02 -16.01 1.24
CA LEU A 128 -3.22 -16.54 -0.11
C LEU A 128 -3.97 -15.53 -0.98
N PHE A 129 -5.06 -14.96 -0.45
CA PHE A 129 -5.80 -13.92 -1.17
C PHE A 129 -4.99 -12.62 -1.29
N TRP A 130 -4.21 -12.29 -0.26
CA TRP A 130 -3.32 -11.13 -0.28
C TRP A 130 -2.23 -11.24 -1.36
N SER A 131 -1.55 -12.39 -1.45
CA SER A 131 -0.57 -12.64 -2.51
C SER A 131 -1.22 -12.75 -3.90
N ALA A 132 -2.46 -13.23 -4.00
CA ALA A 132 -3.21 -13.20 -5.25
C ALA A 132 -3.55 -11.76 -5.70
N GLY A 133 -3.95 -10.88 -4.79
CA GLY A 133 -4.22 -9.46 -5.09
C GLY A 133 -2.96 -8.67 -5.45
N PHE A 134 -2.00 -8.63 -4.53
CA PHE A 134 -0.76 -7.86 -4.74
C PHE A 134 0.20 -8.49 -5.76
N GLY A 135 0.13 -9.80 -5.98
CA GLY A 135 0.98 -10.51 -6.93
C GLY A 135 0.28 -10.75 -8.26
N VAL A 136 -0.67 -11.69 -8.27
CA VAL A 136 -1.25 -12.21 -9.52
C VAL A 136 -2.05 -11.16 -10.27
N LEU A 137 -2.98 -10.47 -9.61
CA LEU A 137 -3.79 -9.43 -10.27
C LEU A 137 -2.93 -8.29 -10.80
N HIS A 138 -1.90 -7.88 -10.06
CA HIS A 138 -0.98 -6.84 -10.50
C HIS A 138 -0.19 -7.22 -11.75
N ILE A 139 0.30 -8.46 -11.81
CA ILE A 139 1.03 -8.97 -12.98
C ILE A 139 0.09 -9.05 -14.19
N LEU A 140 -1.10 -9.62 -14.03
CA LEU A 140 -2.10 -9.73 -15.10
C LEU A 140 -2.50 -8.35 -15.62
N TYR A 141 -2.75 -7.42 -14.71
CA TYR A 141 -3.11 -6.05 -15.06
C TYR A 141 -1.96 -5.30 -15.74
N GLY A 142 -0.71 -5.50 -15.29
CA GLY A 142 0.47 -4.95 -15.94
C GLY A 142 0.62 -5.42 -17.39
N ILE A 143 0.39 -6.72 -17.65
CA ILE A 143 0.39 -7.29 -19.00
C ILE A 143 -0.76 -6.71 -19.82
N TYR A 144 -1.97 -6.63 -19.27
CA TYR A 144 -3.13 -6.03 -19.96
C TYR A 144 -2.89 -4.57 -20.34
N PHE A 145 -2.34 -3.78 -19.41
CA PHE A 145 -1.99 -2.38 -19.65
C PHE A 145 -0.99 -2.25 -20.79
N TYR A 146 0.11 -3.02 -20.74
CA TYR A 146 1.16 -3.05 -21.75
C TYR A 146 0.59 -3.37 -23.14
N VAL A 147 -0.23 -4.42 -23.24
CA VAL A 147 -0.87 -4.82 -24.51
C VAL A 147 -1.87 -3.76 -25.00
N SER A 148 -2.61 -3.09 -24.11
CA SER A 148 -3.62 -2.11 -24.49
C SER A 148 -3.02 -0.78 -24.99
N ILE A 149 -1.90 -0.36 -24.41
CA ILE A 149 -1.21 0.89 -24.75
C ILE A 149 -0.42 0.70 -26.06
N GLU A 150 0.39 -0.35 -26.14
CA GLU A 150 1.28 -0.58 -27.28
C GLU A 150 0.52 -0.98 -28.56
N ARG A 151 -0.66 -1.63 -28.42
CA ARG A 151 -1.50 -1.96 -29.59
C ARG A 151 -2.22 -0.73 -30.15
N LYS A 152 -2.44 0.33 -29.36
CA LYS A 152 -3.12 1.56 -29.82
C LYS A 152 -2.18 2.49 -30.60
N GLU A 153 -0.89 2.56 -30.23
CA GLU A 153 0.12 3.34 -30.97
C GLU A 153 0.46 2.76 -32.35
N ARG A 154 0.19 1.47 -32.59
CA ARG A 154 0.50 0.81 -33.87
C ARG A 154 -0.61 0.90 -34.93
N LEU A 155 -1.76 1.50 -34.59
CA LEU A 155 -2.96 1.59 -35.43
C LEU A 155 -3.39 3.02 -35.76
N SER A 156 -2.58 4.03 -35.41
CA SER A 156 -2.74 5.45 -35.82
C SER A 156 -1.58 5.89 -36.70
#